data_AF-A0AAD9E2L2-F1
#
_entry.id   AF-A0AAD9E2L2-F1
#
_cell.length_a   1.000
_cell.length_b   1.000
_cell.length_c   1.000
_cell.angle_alpha   90.00
_cell.angle_beta   90.00
_cell.angle_gamma   90.00
#
_symmetry.space_group_name_H-M   'P 1'
#
loop_
_entity.id
_entity.type
_entity.pdbx_description
1 polymer ?
#
loop_
_entity_poly.entity_id
_entity_poly.type
_entity_poly.pdbx_seq_one_letter_code
_entity_poly.pdbx_strand_id
1 'polypeptide(L)'
;MCYAVLVSCLNKRVILFYVTQPHILLRLNVIGPNSNPLNNSDMDDMVFSYYQQTLEKGFPVNIQQVFPGIPSHLDAAVECPKRECTTNSVLFFKGSDVYSFDIKTKTVKKKEWSHLPNCTSVLRWVEHYYCFHGNNFTRFHPVSGDVSGAYPKDARHYFMTCPNFGHGEAHRKPRCKLDAITTDRMGKSYAFTGSMYIRLDTPRDGIHHFPITRSWKEVSGAVDAVFSYGDNMYIIQGGQIYIYKSAAHYTLIEGYPKSVTEELGIQGPVDAAFVCADQHVAHIIQGQKMIDIDLTATPRAVKSEASLPIHKVDAATCDSEGVKLFVGPEYYLYQTPKVLAVSKISPVAQKFPPRIFGCED
;
A
#
# COMPACT_ATOMS: atom_id res chain seq x y z
N MET A 1 4.98 -3.36 -31.10
CA MET A 1 5.27 -4.34 -30.04
C MET A 1 5.04 -3.65 -28.71
N CYS A 2 4.23 -4.23 -27.84
CA CYS A 2 4.03 -3.76 -26.47
C CYS A 2 5.03 -4.50 -25.58
N TYR A 3 5.71 -3.79 -24.70
CA TYR A 3 6.65 -4.35 -23.74
C TYR A 3 6.02 -4.25 -22.35
N ALA A 4 5.89 -5.36 -21.64
CA ALA A 4 5.47 -5.40 -20.26
C ALA A 4 6.48 -6.25 -19.47
N VAL A 5 7.06 -5.67 -18.43
CA VAL A 5 7.94 -6.37 -17.49
C VAL A 5 7.26 -6.22 -16.14
N LEU A 6 6.76 -7.32 -15.60
CA LEU A 6 6.22 -7.38 -14.25
C LEU A 6 7.13 -8.33 -13.45
N VAL A 7 7.60 -7.87 -12.30
CA VAL A 7 8.42 -8.66 -11.38
C VAL A 7 7.95 -8.26 -9.99
N SER A 8 7.70 -9.23 -9.11
CA SER A 8 7.48 -8.93 -7.69
C SER A 8 8.53 -9.59 -6.80
N CYS A 9 8.80 -8.95 -5.65
CA CYS A 9 9.88 -9.26 -4.72
C CYS A 9 9.35 -9.32 -3.28
N LEU A 10 9.72 -10.37 -2.52
CA LEU A 10 9.55 -10.39 -1.06
C LEU A 10 10.91 -10.62 -0.37
N ASN A 11 11.29 -9.80 0.62
CA ASN A 11 12.48 -10.02 1.48
C ASN A 11 13.81 -10.34 0.75
N LYS A 12 14.08 -9.67 -0.37
CA LYS A 12 15.28 -9.85 -1.22
C LYS A 12 15.46 -11.26 -1.83
N ARG A 13 14.51 -12.19 -1.64
CA ARG A 13 14.50 -13.52 -2.28
C ARG A 13 13.31 -13.60 -3.22
N VAL A 14 13.56 -13.99 -4.46
CA VAL A 14 12.52 -13.99 -5.49
C VAL A 14 12.18 -15.43 -5.87
N ILE A 15 10.89 -15.76 -5.74
CA ILE A 15 10.30 -17.02 -6.22
C ILE A 15 9.35 -16.62 -7.34
N LEU A 16 9.58 -17.14 -8.54
CA LEU A 16 8.97 -16.61 -9.75
C LEU A 16 8.12 -17.65 -10.49
N PHE A 17 7.06 -17.17 -11.15
CA PHE A 17 6.24 -17.87 -12.15
C PHE A 17 6.01 -16.89 -13.32
N TYR A 18 6.31 -17.24 -14.59
CA TYR A 18 6.07 -16.32 -15.73
C TYR A 18 5.78 -16.99 -17.09
N VAL A 19 4.98 -16.28 -17.91
CA VAL A 19 4.82 -16.43 -19.38
C VAL A 19 5.24 -15.11 -20.10
N THR A 20 6.33 -15.22 -20.90
CA THR A 20 6.90 -14.45 -22.06
C THR A 20 7.01 -12.90 -22.15
N GLN A 21 8.26 -12.40 -21.93
CA GLN A 21 9.16 -11.47 -22.70
C GLN A 21 8.83 -9.99 -23.07
N PRO A 22 9.87 -9.09 -23.18
CA PRO A 22 11.21 -9.08 -22.53
C PRO A 22 11.62 -7.74 -21.86
N HIS A 23 12.16 -7.82 -20.62
CA HIS A 23 13.57 -7.58 -20.22
C HIS A 23 13.71 -7.50 -18.68
N ILE A 24 14.74 -8.16 -18.12
CA ILE A 24 14.98 -8.52 -16.69
C ILE A 24 14.23 -9.80 -16.27
N LEU A 25 15.00 -10.90 -16.29
CA LEU A 25 14.54 -12.28 -16.20
C LEU A 25 14.70 -12.81 -14.76
N LEU A 26 13.60 -13.33 -14.24
CA LEU A 26 13.64 -14.53 -13.42
C LEU A 26 12.96 -15.62 -14.28
N ARG A 27 13.48 -16.86 -14.26
CA ARG A 27 13.05 -17.97 -15.13
C ARG A 27 12.53 -19.12 -14.27
N LEU A 28 11.32 -19.57 -14.57
CA LEU A 28 11.02 -21.00 -14.68
C LEU A 28 11.23 -21.37 -16.15
N ASN A 29 11.99 -22.44 -16.37
CA ASN A 29 12.62 -22.94 -17.60
C ASN A 29 13.82 -22.14 -18.14
N VAL A 30 15.00 -22.69 -17.84
CA VAL A 30 16.27 -22.46 -18.54
C VAL A 30 16.12 -22.99 -19.98
N ILE A 31 15.94 -22.09 -20.94
CA ILE A 31 16.45 -22.30 -22.30
C ILE A 31 17.80 -21.60 -22.28
N GLY A 32 18.82 -22.36 -21.91
CA GLY A 32 20.16 -22.08 -22.42
C GLY A 32 20.13 -22.38 -23.92
N PRO A 33 20.97 -21.74 -24.75
CA PRO A 33 20.98 -21.94 -26.20
C PRO A 33 21.23 -23.39 -26.67
N ASN A 34 21.39 -24.36 -25.75
CA ASN A 34 21.73 -25.76 -26.01
C ASN A 34 20.80 -26.81 -25.37
N SER A 35 19.61 -26.48 -24.84
CA SER A 35 18.71 -27.49 -24.23
C SER A 35 17.68 -28.06 -25.22
N ASN A 36 17.72 -29.38 -25.40
CA ASN A 36 16.84 -30.15 -26.29
C ASN A 36 15.33 -30.03 -25.93
N PRO A 37 14.42 -29.86 -26.91
CA PRO A 37 12.99 -29.60 -26.68
C PRO A 37 12.15 -30.82 -26.24
N LEU A 38 12.74 -32.00 -26.02
CA LEU A 38 12.02 -33.26 -25.73
C LEU A 38 11.68 -33.50 -24.24
N ASN A 39 12.17 -32.67 -23.29
CA ASN A 39 12.00 -32.86 -21.84
C ASN A 39 11.17 -31.77 -21.13
N ASN A 40 10.32 -31.04 -21.86
CA ASN A 40 9.71 -29.81 -21.35
C ASN A 40 8.68 -30.03 -20.22
N SER A 41 8.11 -31.23 -20.10
CA SER A 41 7.13 -31.59 -19.04
C SER A 41 7.76 -31.75 -17.65
N ASP A 42 9.06 -32.04 -17.56
CA ASP A 42 9.72 -32.37 -16.29
C ASP A 42 10.09 -31.13 -15.46
N MET A 43 10.00 -29.93 -16.06
CA MET A 43 10.37 -28.68 -15.38
C MET A 43 9.18 -27.90 -14.81
N ASP A 44 7.94 -28.23 -15.16
CA ASP A 44 6.72 -27.55 -14.68
C ASP A 44 6.60 -27.57 -13.14
N ASP A 45 7.16 -28.59 -12.51
CA ASP A 45 7.11 -28.81 -11.06
C ASP A 45 8.39 -28.39 -10.34
N MET A 46 9.30 -27.71 -11.04
CA MET A 46 10.53 -27.21 -10.43
C MET A 46 10.32 -25.80 -9.90
N VAL A 47 11.10 -25.42 -8.91
CA VAL A 47 11.21 -24.06 -8.38
C VAL A 47 12.65 -23.63 -8.59
N PHE A 48 12.83 -22.41 -9.09
CA PHE A 48 14.14 -21.75 -9.18
C PHE A 48 14.14 -20.55 -8.23
N SER A 49 15.20 -20.40 -7.44
CA SER A 49 15.35 -19.26 -6.54
C SER A 49 16.59 -18.46 -6.90
N TYR A 50 16.44 -17.16 -7.05
CA TYR A 50 17.55 -16.26 -7.36
C TYR A 50 17.69 -15.19 -6.28
N TYR A 51 18.92 -14.92 -5.89
CA TYR A 51 19.31 -13.84 -4.99
C TYR A 51 20.33 -12.95 -5.69
N GLN A 52 20.07 -11.64 -5.77
CA GLN A 52 20.95 -10.70 -6.50
C GLN A 52 21.36 -11.20 -7.90
N GLN A 53 20.37 -11.67 -8.67
CA GLN A 53 20.54 -12.22 -10.03
C GLN A 53 21.39 -13.50 -10.11
N THR A 54 21.72 -14.12 -8.98
CA THR A 54 22.48 -15.37 -8.91
C THR A 54 21.56 -16.51 -8.50
N LEU A 55 21.60 -17.64 -9.23
CA LEU A 55 20.87 -18.86 -8.85
C LEU A 55 21.39 -19.36 -7.49
N GLU A 56 20.50 -19.51 -6.52
CA GLU A 56 20.88 -19.97 -5.18
C GLU A 56 21.34 -21.43 -5.22
N LYS A 57 22.40 -21.74 -4.47
CA LYS A 57 22.91 -23.12 -4.35
C LYS A 57 21.81 -24.05 -3.85
N GLY A 58 21.63 -25.17 -4.53
CA GLY A 58 20.61 -26.17 -4.21
C GLY A 58 19.33 -26.06 -5.02
N PHE A 59 19.18 -25.02 -5.86
CA PHE A 59 18.09 -24.91 -6.84
C PHE A 59 18.57 -25.31 -8.26
N PRO A 60 17.68 -25.80 -9.14
CA PRO A 60 16.24 -25.96 -8.93
C PRO A 60 15.87 -27.19 -8.09
N VAL A 61 14.72 -27.13 -7.42
CA VAL A 61 14.14 -28.24 -6.64
C VAL A 61 12.67 -28.43 -6.96
N ASN A 62 12.12 -29.61 -6.69
CA ASN A 62 10.69 -29.85 -6.87
C ASN A 62 9.84 -28.95 -5.94
N ILE A 63 8.69 -28.48 -6.43
CA ILE A 63 7.78 -27.58 -5.73
C ILE A 63 7.34 -28.12 -4.37
N GLN A 64 7.14 -29.44 -4.23
CA GLN A 64 6.76 -30.07 -2.97
C GLN A 64 7.84 -29.91 -1.88
N GLN A 65 9.11 -29.74 -2.26
CA GLN A 65 10.20 -29.56 -1.29
C GLN A 65 10.17 -28.17 -0.66
N VAL A 66 9.71 -27.15 -1.39
CA VAL A 66 9.65 -25.75 -0.93
C VAL A 66 8.27 -25.41 -0.36
N PHE A 67 7.25 -25.91 -1.05
CA PHE A 67 5.83 -25.64 -0.84
C PHE A 67 5.04 -26.95 -0.73
N PRO A 68 5.24 -27.73 0.33
CA PRO A 68 4.52 -28.99 0.52
C PRO A 68 3.01 -28.77 0.52
N GLY A 69 2.29 -29.59 -0.24
CA GLY A 69 0.81 -29.56 -0.33
C GLY A 69 0.24 -28.59 -1.37
N ILE A 70 1.09 -27.88 -2.11
CA ILE A 70 0.68 -27.09 -3.29
C ILE A 70 0.66 -27.99 -4.52
N PRO A 71 -0.38 -27.99 -5.37
CA PRO A 71 -0.42 -28.86 -6.53
C PRO A 71 0.63 -28.47 -7.59
N SER A 72 0.97 -29.44 -8.44
CA SER A 72 1.74 -29.25 -9.68
C SER A 72 0.97 -28.46 -10.74
N HIS A 73 1.66 -28.02 -11.81
CA HIS A 73 1.08 -27.32 -12.96
C HIS A 73 0.15 -26.15 -12.54
N LEU A 74 0.72 -25.19 -11.84
CA LEU A 74 0.02 -23.98 -11.39
C LEU A 74 -0.09 -22.98 -12.54
N ASP A 75 -1.17 -22.21 -12.55
CA ASP A 75 -1.37 -21.16 -13.56
C ASP A 75 -0.65 -19.87 -13.17
N ALA A 76 -0.63 -19.54 -11.88
CA ALA A 76 -0.02 -18.32 -11.38
C ALA A 76 0.30 -18.39 -9.89
N ALA A 77 1.14 -17.47 -9.42
CA ALA A 77 1.33 -17.22 -8.00
C ALA A 77 1.61 -15.75 -7.71
N VAL A 78 1.34 -15.32 -6.48
CA VAL A 78 1.67 -13.98 -5.99
C VAL A 78 2.00 -13.99 -4.50
N GLU A 79 2.97 -13.21 -4.10
CA GLU A 79 3.30 -13.01 -2.70
C GLU A 79 2.26 -12.12 -2.00
N CYS A 80 1.95 -12.45 -0.74
CA CYS A 80 1.00 -11.68 0.07
C CYS A 80 1.55 -11.49 1.49
N PRO A 81 2.14 -10.32 1.81
CA PRO A 81 2.72 -10.07 3.13
C PRO A 81 1.65 -9.93 4.23
N LYS A 82 2.04 -10.15 5.50
CA LYS A 82 1.18 -10.14 6.71
C LYS A 82 0.35 -8.85 6.94
N ARG A 83 0.59 -7.77 6.20
CA ARG A 83 -0.22 -6.53 6.29
C ARG A 83 -1.34 -6.44 5.26
N GLU A 84 -1.31 -7.34 4.28
CA GLU A 84 -2.28 -7.45 3.18
C GLU A 84 -2.93 -8.84 3.15
N CYS A 85 -2.31 -9.80 3.83
CA CYS A 85 -2.88 -11.08 4.21
C CYS A 85 -2.75 -11.28 5.72
N THR A 86 -3.44 -12.28 6.26
CA THR A 86 -3.38 -12.61 7.70
C THR A 86 -1.96 -12.96 8.18
N THR A 87 -1.15 -13.54 7.29
CA THR A 87 0.23 -13.96 7.54
C THR A 87 1.09 -13.68 6.31
N ASN A 88 2.40 -13.86 6.41
CA ASN A 88 3.27 -13.80 5.24
C ASN A 88 3.03 -15.07 4.42
N SER A 89 2.39 -14.91 3.28
CA SER A 89 1.88 -16.01 2.48
C SER A 89 2.28 -15.89 1.02
N VAL A 90 2.13 -17.00 0.29
CA VAL A 90 2.09 -17.02 -1.17
C VAL A 90 0.73 -17.57 -1.58
N LEU A 91 0.06 -16.91 -2.51
CA LEU A 91 -1.19 -17.39 -3.11
C LEU A 91 -0.83 -18.08 -4.42
N PHE A 92 -1.24 -19.34 -4.58
CA PHE A 92 -1.07 -20.11 -5.81
C PHE A 92 -2.43 -20.36 -6.46
N PHE A 93 -2.51 -20.24 -7.78
CA PHE A 93 -3.74 -20.34 -8.57
C PHE A 93 -3.68 -21.55 -9.48
N LYS A 94 -4.76 -22.33 -9.52
CA LYS A 94 -4.97 -23.45 -10.44
C LYS A 94 -6.45 -23.55 -10.79
N GLY A 95 -6.83 -23.12 -11.98
CA GLY A 95 -8.22 -22.90 -12.36
C GLY A 95 -8.89 -21.89 -11.42
N SER A 96 -10.03 -22.27 -10.85
CA SER A 96 -10.76 -21.50 -9.84
C SER A 96 -10.25 -21.72 -8.40
N ASP A 97 -9.33 -22.66 -8.20
CA ASP A 97 -8.78 -22.96 -6.89
C ASP A 97 -7.61 -22.02 -6.55
N VAL A 98 -7.63 -21.51 -5.32
CA VAL A 98 -6.56 -20.68 -4.76
C VAL A 98 -6.03 -21.30 -3.47
N TYR A 99 -4.73 -21.53 -3.45
CA TYR A 99 -4.02 -22.14 -2.33
C TYR A 99 -3.21 -21.05 -1.62
N SER A 100 -3.64 -20.69 -0.41
CA SER A 100 -2.91 -19.77 0.46
C SER A 100 -1.90 -20.55 1.30
N PHE A 101 -0.62 -20.40 0.97
CA PHE A 101 0.50 -21.05 1.66
C PHE A 101 1.09 -20.10 2.69
N ASP A 102 1.07 -20.48 3.97
CA ASP A 102 1.76 -19.73 5.02
C ASP A 102 3.25 -20.06 5.03
N ILE A 103 4.10 -19.03 4.86
CA ILE A 103 5.55 -19.22 4.73
C ILE A 103 6.18 -19.75 6.03
N LYS A 104 5.65 -19.34 7.19
CA LYS A 104 6.22 -19.67 8.50
C LYS A 104 5.80 -21.07 8.94
N THR A 105 4.52 -21.37 8.86
CA THR A 105 3.97 -22.65 9.34
C THR A 105 3.99 -23.74 8.28
N LYS A 106 4.23 -23.39 7.01
CA LYS A 106 4.22 -24.31 5.86
C LYS A 106 2.88 -25.00 5.65
N THR A 107 1.79 -24.39 6.12
CA THR A 107 0.42 -24.90 5.99
C THR A 107 -0.27 -24.31 4.78
N VAL A 108 -1.09 -25.11 4.11
CA VAL A 108 -1.90 -24.70 2.94
C VAL A 108 -3.36 -24.57 3.33
N LYS A 109 -3.98 -23.45 2.95
CA LYS A 109 -5.44 -23.27 2.98
C LYS A 109 -5.96 -23.15 1.56
N LYS A 110 -6.74 -24.13 1.12
CA LYS A 110 -7.44 -24.10 -0.17
C LYS A 110 -8.72 -23.27 -0.06
N LYS A 111 -8.96 -22.40 -1.03
CA LYS A 111 -10.20 -21.67 -1.26
C LYS A 111 -10.60 -21.84 -2.72
N GLU A 112 -11.88 -21.70 -3.00
CA GLU A 112 -12.38 -21.63 -4.37
C GLU A 112 -12.94 -20.23 -4.60
N TRP A 113 -12.47 -19.56 -5.65
CA TRP A 113 -12.91 -18.23 -6.07
C TRP A 113 -13.51 -18.30 -7.47
N SER A 114 -14.62 -19.02 -7.62
CA SER A 114 -15.29 -19.26 -8.91
C SER A 114 -15.82 -18.00 -9.60
N HIS A 115 -15.97 -16.89 -8.85
CA HIS A 115 -16.32 -15.59 -9.40
C HIS A 115 -15.13 -14.84 -10.03
N LEU A 116 -13.89 -15.25 -9.75
CA LEU A 116 -12.71 -14.73 -10.44
C LEU A 116 -12.47 -15.52 -11.73
N PRO A 117 -11.99 -14.85 -12.79
CA PRO A 117 -11.54 -15.54 -13.98
C PRO A 117 -10.31 -16.40 -13.66
N ASN A 118 -10.10 -17.48 -14.42
CA ASN A 118 -8.88 -18.27 -14.33
C ASN A 118 -7.68 -17.39 -14.69
N CYS A 119 -6.80 -17.16 -13.72
CA CYS A 119 -5.68 -16.24 -13.88
C CYS A 119 -4.54 -16.91 -14.65
N THR A 120 -4.13 -16.33 -15.78
CA THR A 120 -2.92 -16.74 -16.52
C THR A 120 -1.65 -16.16 -15.92
N SER A 121 -1.76 -15.09 -15.13
CA SER A 121 -0.70 -14.60 -14.24
C SER A 121 -1.31 -13.73 -13.14
N VAL A 122 -0.59 -13.52 -12.04
CA VAL A 122 -1.04 -12.68 -10.94
C VAL A 122 0.10 -11.76 -10.49
N LEU A 123 -0.23 -10.51 -10.17
CA LEU A 123 0.71 -9.49 -9.72
C LEU A 123 0.21 -8.83 -8.45
N ARG A 124 1.12 -8.56 -7.53
CA ARG A 124 0.96 -7.52 -6.50
C ARG A 124 1.77 -6.29 -6.90
N TRP A 125 1.14 -5.12 -6.98
CA TRP A 125 1.81 -3.85 -7.25
C TRP A 125 1.20 -2.73 -6.41
N VAL A 126 2.06 -2.07 -5.61
CA VAL A 126 1.69 -1.03 -4.63
C VAL A 126 0.43 -1.43 -3.85
N GLU A 127 0.49 -2.58 -3.16
CA GLU A 127 -0.59 -3.07 -2.29
C GLU A 127 -1.89 -3.53 -2.99
N HIS A 128 -1.88 -3.63 -4.31
CA HIS A 128 -3.03 -4.07 -5.09
C HIS A 128 -2.71 -5.35 -5.86
N TYR A 129 -3.69 -6.26 -5.91
CA TYR A 129 -3.55 -7.59 -6.49
C TYR A 129 -4.37 -7.70 -7.78
N TYR A 130 -3.73 -8.18 -8.84
CA TYR A 130 -4.29 -8.22 -10.18
C TYR A 130 -4.16 -9.62 -10.76
N CYS A 131 -5.29 -10.21 -11.09
CA CYS A 131 -5.41 -11.45 -11.85
C CYS A 131 -5.49 -11.09 -13.34
N PHE A 132 -4.46 -11.43 -14.11
CA PHE A 132 -4.47 -11.31 -15.57
C PHE A 132 -5.08 -12.56 -16.18
N HIS A 133 -5.91 -12.38 -17.19
CA HIS A 133 -6.57 -13.45 -17.94
C HIS A 133 -6.52 -13.07 -19.42
N GLY A 134 -5.44 -13.49 -20.08
CA GLY A 134 -5.09 -13.01 -21.42
C GLY A 134 -4.69 -11.52 -21.41
N ASN A 135 -5.31 -10.71 -22.27
CA ASN A 135 -5.03 -9.27 -22.36
C ASN A 135 -5.79 -8.44 -21.31
N ASN A 136 -6.68 -9.07 -20.56
CA ASN A 136 -7.49 -8.42 -19.54
C ASN A 136 -6.92 -8.68 -18.15
N PHE A 137 -7.28 -7.83 -17.20
CA PHE A 137 -7.00 -8.02 -15.79
C PHE A 137 -8.20 -7.68 -14.91
N THR A 138 -8.26 -8.34 -13.76
CA THR A 138 -9.24 -8.12 -12.70
C THR A 138 -8.50 -7.88 -11.40
N ARG A 139 -8.76 -6.75 -10.74
CA ARG A 139 -8.22 -6.50 -9.40
C ARG A 139 -9.10 -7.20 -8.36
N PHE A 140 -8.47 -7.87 -7.40
CA PHE A 140 -9.15 -8.62 -6.36
C PHE A 140 -8.59 -8.32 -4.98
N HIS A 141 -9.35 -8.66 -3.95
CA HIS A 141 -8.91 -8.63 -2.55
C HIS A 141 -8.21 -9.97 -2.21
N PRO A 142 -6.95 -9.98 -1.75
CA PRO A 142 -6.14 -11.21 -1.61
C PRO A 142 -6.61 -12.13 -0.49
N VAL A 143 -7.47 -11.68 0.43
CA VAL A 143 -8.02 -12.53 1.50
C VAL A 143 -9.38 -13.11 1.14
N SER A 144 -10.28 -12.32 0.57
CA SER A 144 -11.66 -12.75 0.27
C SER A 144 -11.89 -13.15 -1.19
N GLY A 145 -11.05 -12.66 -2.11
CA GLY A 145 -11.26 -12.77 -3.55
C GLY A 145 -12.16 -11.67 -4.11
N ASP A 146 -12.69 -10.76 -3.29
CA ASP A 146 -13.69 -9.78 -3.73
C ASP A 146 -13.16 -8.86 -4.83
N VAL A 147 -14.00 -8.60 -5.83
CA VAL A 147 -13.73 -7.67 -6.92
C VAL A 147 -14.51 -6.39 -6.67
N SER A 148 -13.84 -5.24 -6.71
CA SER A 148 -14.47 -3.93 -6.53
C SER A 148 -14.13 -2.97 -7.67
N GLY A 149 -15.18 -2.38 -8.25
CA GLY A 149 -15.12 -1.52 -9.43
C GLY A 149 -15.44 -2.25 -10.73
N ALA A 150 -15.41 -1.52 -11.84
CA ALA A 150 -15.68 -2.07 -13.17
C ALA A 150 -14.48 -2.89 -13.67
N TYR A 151 -14.68 -4.21 -13.76
CA TYR A 151 -13.74 -5.20 -14.29
C TYR A 151 -14.47 -6.19 -15.20
N PRO A 152 -13.78 -6.84 -16.15
CA PRO A 152 -12.34 -6.74 -16.41
C PRO A 152 -11.93 -5.44 -17.10
N LYS A 153 -10.64 -5.12 -17.06
CA LYS A 153 -10.01 -4.00 -17.77
C LYS A 153 -8.93 -4.52 -18.71
N ASP A 154 -8.70 -3.83 -19.82
CA ASP A 154 -7.65 -4.21 -20.77
C ASP A 154 -6.29 -3.71 -20.31
N ALA A 155 -5.33 -4.63 -20.14
CA ALA A 155 -4.01 -4.36 -19.60
C ALA A 155 -3.21 -3.34 -20.42
N ARG A 156 -3.49 -3.21 -21.72
CA ARG A 156 -2.80 -2.28 -22.63
C ARG A 156 -3.09 -0.83 -22.30
N HIS A 157 -4.22 -0.54 -21.67
CA HIS A 157 -4.50 0.80 -21.17
C HIS A 157 -3.66 1.15 -19.94
N TYR A 158 -3.21 0.16 -19.14
CA TYR A 158 -2.74 0.39 -17.76
C TYR A 158 -1.29 -0.04 -17.47
N PHE A 159 -0.89 -1.25 -17.88
CA PHE A 159 0.35 -1.88 -17.43
C PHE A 159 1.48 -1.86 -18.49
N MET A 160 1.19 -1.34 -19.68
CA MET A 160 2.16 -1.29 -20.77
C MET A 160 1.87 -0.10 -21.67
N THR A 161 2.92 0.43 -22.29
CA THR A 161 2.79 1.49 -23.28
C THR A 161 2.49 0.87 -24.65
N CYS A 162 1.26 1.06 -25.13
CA CYS A 162 0.85 0.62 -26.46
C CYS A 162 0.30 1.82 -27.27
N PRO A 163 0.61 1.92 -28.57
CA PRO A 163 0.02 2.96 -29.43
C PRO A 163 -1.50 2.93 -29.39
N ASN A 164 -2.15 4.09 -29.19
CA ASN A 164 -3.60 4.27 -29.05
C ASN A 164 -4.23 3.68 -27.77
N PHE A 165 -3.42 3.20 -26.82
CA PHE A 165 -3.90 2.78 -25.50
C PHE A 165 -3.31 3.70 -24.44
N GLY A 166 -4.12 4.00 -23.43
CA GLY A 166 -3.73 4.82 -22.29
C GLY A 166 -4.88 4.97 -21.31
N HIS A 167 -4.54 5.41 -20.10
CA HIS A 167 -5.50 5.72 -19.05
C HIS A 167 -5.02 6.94 -18.27
N GLY A 168 -5.97 7.64 -17.65
CA GLY A 168 -5.76 8.98 -17.13
C GLY A 168 -5.77 9.98 -18.29
N GLU A 169 -6.41 11.13 -18.09
CA GLU A 169 -6.18 12.25 -19.00
C GLU A 169 -4.74 12.75 -18.80
N ALA A 170 -4.23 13.60 -19.69
CA ALA A 170 -2.97 14.31 -19.50
C ALA A 170 -3.08 15.26 -18.31
N HIS A 171 -3.10 14.70 -17.10
CA HIS A 171 -3.18 15.46 -15.88
C HIS A 171 -1.82 16.10 -15.67
N ARG A 172 -1.83 17.44 -15.67
CA ARG A 172 -0.75 18.25 -15.11
C ARG A 172 -0.47 17.71 -13.70
N LYS A 173 0.81 17.53 -13.37
CA LYS A 173 1.16 17.06 -12.03
C LYS A 173 0.57 18.03 -11.00
N PRO A 174 0.04 17.54 -9.87
CA PRO A 174 -0.43 18.44 -8.83
C PRO A 174 0.75 19.28 -8.33
N ARG A 175 0.47 20.51 -7.88
CA ARG A 175 1.45 21.29 -7.12
C ARG A 175 1.85 20.52 -5.88
N CYS A 176 3.10 20.69 -5.43
CA CYS A 176 3.56 20.10 -4.17
C CYS A 176 2.83 20.75 -2.99
N LYS A 177 1.68 20.19 -2.65
CA LYS A 177 0.86 20.52 -1.49
C LYS A 177 0.07 19.27 -1.07
N LEU A 178 0.07 18.99 0.22
CA LEU A 178 -0.67 17.87 0.80
C LEU A 178 -1.94 18.37 1.50
N ASP A 179 -2.98 17.54 1.52
CA ASP A 179 -4.16 17.77 2.36
C ASP A 179 -4.07 16.92 3.64
N ALA A 180 -3.42 15.75 3.58
CA ALA A 180 -3.18 14.93 4.77
C ALA A 180 -2.00 13.97 4.55
N ILE A 181 -1.34 13.54 5.63
CA ILE A 181 -0.27 12.55 5.59
C ILE A 181 -0.25 11.74 6.89
N THR A 182 0.01 10.44 6.80
CA THR A 182 0.24 9.62 7.99
C THR A 182 1.33 8.60 7.73
N THR A 183 2.03 8.23 8.79
CA THR A 183 2.96 7.10 8.82
C THR A 183 2.61 6.25 10.03
N ASP A 184 2.36 4.96 9.82
CA ASP A 184 2.11 4.05 10.94
C ASP A 184 3.40 3.72 11.70
N ARG A 185 3.25 3.10 12.89
CA ARG A 185 4.39 2.69 13.74
C ARG A 185 5.41 1.78 13.06
N MET A 186 5.06 1.23 11.89
CA MET A 186 5.89 0.34 11.12
C MET A 186 6.40 0.96 9.81
N GLY A 187 6.27 2.27 9.65
CA GLY A 187 6.79 3.03 8.53
C GLY A 187 5.91 3.00 7.27
N LYS A 188 4.72 2.40 7.32
CA LYS A 188 3.80 2.41 6.18
C LYS A 188 3.17 3.79 6.06
N SER A 189 3.30 4.43 4.91
CA SER A 189 3.10 5.87 4.81
C SER A 189 2.27 6.26 3.59
N TYR A 190 1.35 7.19 3.78
CA TYR A 190 0.43 7.68 2.76
C TYR A 190 0.33 9.19 2.80
N ALA A 191 0.30 9.81 1.62
CA ALA A 191 -0.03 11.22 1.44
C ALA A 191 -1.28 11.35 0.59
N PHE A 192 -2.12 12.33 0.92
CA PHE A 192 -3.42 12.60 0.33
C PHE A 192 -3.42 14.00 -0.31
N THR A 193 -3.96 14.10 -1.52
CA THR A 193 -4.13 15.35 -2.26
C THR A 193 -5.38 15.25 -3.13
N GLY A 194 -6.35 16.13 -2.89
CA GLY A 194 -7.68 16.06 -3.48
C GLY A 194 -8.32 14.70 -3.23
N SER A 195 -8.94 14.12 -4.26
CA SER A 195 -9.56 12.79 -4.19
C SER A 195 -8.57 11.62 -4.35
N MET A 196 -7.26 11.89 -4.30
CA MET A 196 -6.20 10.93 -4.60
C MET A 196 -5.27 10.75 -3.40
N TYR A 197 -4.61 9.59 -3.35
CA TYR A 197 -3.53 9.31 -2.41
C TYR A 197 -2.36 8.63 -3.12
N ILE A 198 -1.20 8.69 -2.49
CA ILE A 198 0.02 7.97 -2.88
C ILE A 198 0.55 7.20 -1.67
N ARG A 199 1.18 6.05 -1.94
CA ARG A 199 1.94 5.29 -0.95
C ARG A 199 3.42 5.68 -1.03
N LEU A 200 4.01 6.04 0.10
CA LEU A 200 5.36 6.62 0.17
C LEU A 200 6.44 5.59 0.53
N ASP A 201 6.08 4.48 1.19
CA ASP A 201 7.03 3.47 1.70
C ASP A 201 7.45 2.41 0.67
N THR A 202 6.91 2.47 -0.56
CA THR A 202 7.24 1.56 -1.66
C THR A 202 7.85 2.27 -2.88
N PRO A 203 8.87 3.13 -2.73
CA PRO A 203 9.39 3.95 -3.83
C PRO A 203 10.04 3.12 -4.95
N ARG A 204 10.45 1.88 -4.66
CA ARG A 204 11.02 0.95 -5.65
C ARG A 204 9.97 0.42 -6.62
N ASP A 205 8.71 0.37 -6.20
CA ASP A 205 7.60 -0.15 -6.99
C ASP A 205 7.05 0.94 -7.95
N GLY A 206 7.61 2.15 -7.88
CA GLY A 206 7.14 3.31 -8.63
C GLY A 206 6.19 4.17 -7.81
N ILE A 207 5.74 5.26 -8.43
CA ILE A 207 4.90 6.28 -7.80
C ILE A 207 3.64 6.39 -8.62
N HIS A 208 2.50 6.17 -7.97
CA HIS A 208 1.21 6.18 -8.63
C HIS A 208 0.13 6.74 -7.71
N HIS A 209 -0.66 7.66 -8.24
CA HIS A 209 -1.79 8.24 -7.54
C HIS A 209 -2.99 7.31 -7.69
N PHE A 210 -3.60 6.93 -6.57
CA PHE A 210 -4.81 6.13 -6.55
C PHE A 210 -5.98 6.95 -6.02
N PRO A 211 -7.20 6.79 -6.54
CA PRO A 211 -8.38 7.37 -5.91
C PRO A 211 -8.52 6.85 -4.47
N ILE A 212 -8.85 7.71 -3.52
CA ILE A 212 -8.99 7.36 -2.09
C ILE A 212 -9.98 6.20 -1.90
N THR A 213 -11.11 6.24 -2.64
CA THR A 213 -12.15 5.21 -2.66
C THR A 213 -11.65 3.81 -3.04
N ARG A 214 -10.45 3.70 -3.63
CA ARG A 214 -9.85 2.42 -3.98
C ARG A 214 -9.43 1.59 -2.76
N SER A 215 -9.04 2.26 -1.67
CA SER A 215 -8.60 1.63 -0.42
C SER A 215 -9.55 1.93 0.74
N TRP A 216 -10.16 3.11 0.76
CA TRP A 216 -11.12 3.55 1.78
C TRP A 216 -12.43 3.89 1.09
N LYS A 217 -13.26 2.88 0.84
CA LYS A 217 -14.42 2.94 -0.08
C LYS A 217 -15.45 4.02 0.29
N GLU A 218 -15.57 4.30 1.58
CA GLU A 218 -16.54 5.22 2.16
C GLU A 218 -16.05 6.68 2.18
N VAL A 219 -14.77 6.92 1.88
CA VAL A 219 -14.14 8.25 1.88
C VAL A 219 -14.01 8.74 0.45
N SER A 220 -14.71 9.83 0.12
CA SER A 220 -14.74 10.39 -1.24
C SER A 220 -14.46 11.89 -1.22
N GLY A 221 -13.49 12.34 -2.02
CA GLY A 221 -13.04 13.74 -2.00
C GLY A 221 -11.79 13.95 -1.14
N ALA A 222 -11.51 15.21 -0.80
CA ALA A 222 -10.33 15.58 0.00
C ALA A 222 -10.47 15.14 1.46
N VAL A 223 -9.34 14.75 2.05
CA VAL A 223 -9.22 14.39 3.46
C VAL A 223 -8.65 15.60 4.21
N ASP A 224 -9.27 15.97 5.32
CA ASP A 224 -8.85 17.14 6.10
C ASP A 224 -7.66 16.80 7.02
N ALA A 225 -7.65 15.60 7.60
CA ALA A 225 -6.55 15.11 8.42
C ALA A 225 -6.56 13.59 8.51
N VAL A 226 -5.40 13.00 8.79
CA VAL A 226 -5.25 11.55 8.93
C VAL A 226 -4.18 11.22 9.94
N PHE A 227 -4.41 10.22 10.78
CA PHE A 227 -3.38 9.67 11.66
C PHE A 227 -3.54 8.16 11.83
N SER A 228 -2.47 7.49 12.25
CA SER A 228 -2.45 6.06 12.51
C SER A 228 -2.17 5.79 13.99
N TYR A 229 -2.96 4.91 14.61
CA TYR A 229 -2.80 4.54 16.01
C TYR A 229 -3.14 3.06 16.21
N GLY A 230 -2.21 2.33 16.85
CA GLY A 230 -2.30 0.87 16.96
C GLY A 230 -2.35 0.22 15.58
N ASP A 231 -3.35 -0.64 15.36
CA ASP A 231 -3.62 -1.28 14.07
C ASP A 231 -4.81 -0.61 13.35
N ASN A 232 -5.03 0.69 13.60
CA ASN A 232 -6.10 1.47 13.02
C ASN A 232 -5.58 2.73 12.30
N MET A 233 -6.33 3.17 11.28
CA MET A 233 -6.14 4.43 10.58
C MET A 233 -7.40 5.28 10.76
N TYR A 234 -7.19 6.54 11.12
CA TYR A 234 -8.23 7.51 11.43
C TYR A 234 -8.20 8.57 10.33
N ILE A 235 -9.29 8.68 9.57
CA ILE A 235 -9.44 9.66 8.49
C ILE A 235 -10.51 10.66 8.90
N ILE A 236 -10.19 11.94 8.89
CA ILE A 236 -11.11 13.03 9.19
C ILE A 236 -11.48 13.72 7.87
N GLN A 237 -12.78 13.82 7.62
CA GLN A 237 -13.32 14.50 6.44
C GLN A 237 -14.67 15.14 6.78
N GLY A 238 -14.80 16.46 6.53
CA GLY A 238 -16.07 17.17 6.66
C GLY A 238 -16.67 17.13 8.07
N GLY A 239 -15.82 17.14 9.11
CA GLY A 239 -16.24 17.03 10.51
C GLY A 239 -16.66 15.62 10.95
N GLN A 240 -16.52 14.63 10.06
CA GLN A 240 -16.67 13.22 10.38
C GLN A 240 -15.30 12.56 10.54
N ILE A 241 -15.25 11.51 11.34
CA ILE A 241 -14.09 10.64 11.49
C ILE A 241 -14.47 9.21 11.10
N TYR A 242 -13.61 8.58 10.31
CA TYR A 242 -13.68 7.21 9.85
C TYR A 242 -12.53 6.44 10.49
N ILE A 243 -12.80 5.28 11.07
CA ILE A 243 -11.74 4.43 11.63
C ILE A 243 -11.70 3.11 10.85
N TYR A 244 -10.56 2.84 10.25
CA TYR A 244 -10.29 1.62 9.52
C TYR A 244 -9.33 0.72 10.30
N LYS A 245 -9.65 -0.56 10.42
CA LYS A 245 -8.65 -1.58 10.79
C LYS A 245 -7.64 -1.69 9.65
N SER A 246 -6.34 -1.64 9.95
CA SER A 246 -5.26 -1.71 8.96
C SER A 246 -4.64 -3.10 8.83
N ALA A 247 -5.00 -4.04 9.71
CA ALA A 247 -4.52 -5.42 9.67
C ALA A 247 -5.16 -6.20 8.52
N ALA A 248 -4.32 -6.76 7.64
CA ALA A 248 -4.68 -7.59 6.49
C ALA A 248 -5.50 -6.91 5.38
N HIS A 249 -6.15 -5.75 5.59
CA HIS A 249 -6.61 -4.76 4.60
C HIS A 249 -7.49 -3.70 5.30
N TYR A 250 -7.66 -2.52 4.70
CA TYR A 250 -8.49 -1.46 5.27
C TYR A 250 -9.97 -1.86 5.28
N THR A 251 -10.52 -2.03 6.48
CA THR A 251 -11.95 -2.31 6.70
C THR A 251 -12.50 -1.29 7.67
N LEU A 252 -13.57 -0.58 7.27
CA LEU A 252 -14.23 0.39 8.15
C LEU A 252 -14.79 -0.33 9.38
N ILE A 253 -14.53 0.23 10.56
CA ILE A 253 -15.10 -0.29 11.80
C ILE A 253 -16.60 -0.02 11.81
N GLU A 254 -17.38 -1.03 12.19
CA GLU A 254 -18.83 -0.91 12.33
C GLU A 254 -19.20 0.26 13.26
N GLY A 255 -20.19 1.05 12.85
CA GLY A 255 -20.62 2.25 13.57
C GLY A 255 -19.86 3.54 13.19
N TYR A 256 -18.95 3.49 12.22
CA TYR A 256 -18.32 4.67 11.62
C TYR A 256 -18.93 4.98 10.24
N PRO A 257 -18.88 6.25 9.78
CA PRO A 257 -18.27 7.41 10.44
C PRO A 257 -19.05 7.93 11.65
N LYS A 258 -18.34 8.59 12.57
CA LYS A 258 -18.90 9.37 13.68
C LYS A 258 -18.56 10.84 13.52
N SER A 259 -19.20 11.72 14.29
CA SER A 259 -18.76 13.11 14.37
C SER A 259 -17.42 13.20 15.10
N VAL A 260 -16.56 14.15 14.69
CA VAL A 260 -15.30 14.44 15.40
C VAL A 260 -15.56 14.79 16.87
N THR A 261 -16.64 15.53 17.15
CA THR A 261 -17.03 15.88 18.53
C THR A 261 -17.34 14.64 19.38
N GLU A 262 -18.08 13.68 18.83
CA GLU A 262 -18.43 12.44 19.55
C GLU A 262 -17.19 11.59 19.82
N GLU A 263 -16.29 11.46 18.84
CA GLU A 263 -15.17 10.51 18.91
C GLU A 263 -13.92 11.08 19.60
N LEU A 264 -13.68 12.38 19.44
CA LEU A 264 -12.46 13.06 19.90
C LEU A 264 -12.72 14.16 20.94
N GLY A 265 -13.98 14.57 21.15
CA GLY A 265 -14.33 15.59 22.15
C GLY A 265 -13.94 17.02 21.76
N ILE A 266 -13.65 17.28 20.48
CA ILE A 266 -13.26 18.60 19.97
C ILE A 266 -14.28 19.12 18.95
N GLN A 267 -14.36 20.45 18.81
CA GLN A 267 -15.25 21.12 17.87
C GLN A 267 -14.45 21.89 16.82
N GLY A 268 -15.08 22.14 15.67
CA GLY A 268 -14.48 22.92 14.59
C GLY A 268 -13.65 22.10 13.59
N PRO A 269 -13.13 22.76 12.55
CA PRO A 269 -12.35 22.11 11.50
C PRO A 269 -11.01 21.60 12.04
N VAL A 270 -10.52 20.49 11.48
CA VAL A 270 -9.21 19.93 11.79
C VAL A 270 -8.33 20.12 10.57
N ASP A 271 -7.17 20.75 10.75
CA ASP A 271 -6.25 21.05 9.64
C ASP A 271 -5.17 19.97 9.47
N ALA A 272 -4.78 19.31 10.55
CA ALA A 272 -3.85 18.19 10.52
C ALA A 272 -3.95 17.37 11.81
N ALA A 273 -3.49 16.12 11.77
CA ALA A 273 -3.43 15.26 12.93
C ALA A 273 -2.23 14.32 12.83
N PHE A 274 -1.61 13.98 13.96
CA PHE A 274 -0.57 12.96 13.98
C PHE A 274 -0.48 12.27 15.34
N VAL A 275 0.12 11.08 15.34
CA VAL A 275 0.50 10.34 16.54
C VAL A 275 1.96 9.95 16.38
N CYS A 276 2.79 10.22 17.40
CA CYS A 276 4.16 9.72 17.41
C CYS A 276 4.22 8.28 17.91
N ALA A 277 5.21 7.51 17.45
CA ALA A 277 5.43 6.13 17.88
C ALA A 277 5.48 6.05 19.42
N ASP A 278 4.84 5.02 19.97
CA ASP A 278 4.75 4.73 21.42
C ASP A 278 4.04 5.77 22.28
N GLN A 279 3.23 6.65 21.66
CA GLN A 279 2.40 7.61 22.38
C GLN A 279 0.91 7.31 22.17
N HIS A 280 0.16 7.28 23.27
CA HIS A 280 -1.31 7.16 23.25
C HIS A 280 -2.00 8.52 23.13
N VAL A 281 -1.35 9.47 22.48
CA VAL A 281 -1.82 10.84 22.32
C VAL A 281 -1.94 11.16 20.84
N ALA A 282 -3.12 11.56 20.41
CA ALA A 282 -3.31 12.22 19.12
C ALA A 282 -3.08 13.72 19.28
N HIS A 283 -2.21 14.27 18.46
CA HIS A 283 -1.97 15.71 18.36
C HIS A 283 -2.81 16.25 17.20
N ILE A 284 -3.83 17.04 17.51
CA ILE A 284 -4.74 17.62 16.54
C ILE A 284 -4.41 19.09 16.34
N ILE A 285 -4.28 19.52 15.09
CA ILE A 285 -4.00 20.91 14.74
C ILE A 285 -5.29 21.58 14.26
N GLN A 286 -5.65 22.69 14.91
CA GLN A 286 -6.77 23.56 14.53
C GLN A 286 -6.29 25.01 14.51
N GLY A 287 -6.06 25.54 13.32
CA GLY A 287 -5.41 26.81 13.07
C GLY A 287 -4.03 26.88 13.73
N GLN A 288 -3.90 27.77 14.71
CA GLN A 288 -2.67 27.98 15.49
C GLN A 288 -2.59 27.16 16.77
N LYS A 289 -3.46 26.17 16.95
CA LYS A 289 -3.49 25.36 18.16
C LYS A 289 -3.10 23.93 17.86
N MET A 290 -2.34 23.34 18.78
CA MET A 290 -2.19 21.90 18.89
C MET A 290 -2.95 21.44 20.14
N ILE A 291 -3.83 20.46 19.97
CA ILE A 291 -4.69 19.89 21.00
C ILE A 291 -4.28 18.44 21.18
N ASP A 292 -3.90 18.08 22.40
CA ASP A 292 -3.50 16.71 22.75
C ASP A 292 -4.73 15.94 23.24
N ILE A 293 -5.01 14.80 22.61
CA ILE A 293 -6.15 13.94 22.95
C ILE A 293 -5.64 12.60 23.45
N ASP A 294 -6.05 12.21 24.66
CA ASP A 294 -5.74 10.89 25.21
C ASP A 294 -6.60 9.82 24.51
N LEU A 295 -5.97 8.98 23.71
CA LEU A 295 -6.62 7.91 22.95
C LEU A 295 -6.97 6.68 23.82
N THR A 296 -6.49 6.62 25.06
CA THR A 296 -6.83 5.55 26.02
C THR A 296 -8.06 5.88 26.88
N ALA A 297 -8.42 7.16 26.99
CA ALA A 297 -9.58 7.58 27.76
C ALA A 297 -10.90 7.16 27.09
N THR A 298 -11.91 6.83 27.91
CA THR A 298 -13.27 6.50 27.45
C THR A 298 -14.30 7.30 28.26
N PRO A 299 -14.97 8.31 27.67
CA PRO A 299 -14.73 8.86 26.33
C PRO A 299 -13.35 9.51 26.20
N ARG A 300 -12.84 9.66 24.97
CA ARG A 300 -11.59 10.37 24.73
C ARG A 300 -11.73 11.83 25.17
N ALA A 301 -10.66 12.39 25.71
CA ALA A 301 -10.68 13.71 26.31
C ALA A 301 -9.44 14.53 25.91
N VAL A 302 -9.64 15.84 25.82
CA VAL A 302 -8.56 16.81 25.69
C VAL A 302 -7.71 16.80 26.95
N LYS A 303 -6.40 16.63 26.76
CA LYS A 303 -5.40 16.59 27.82
C LYS A 303 -4.71 17.93 28.00
N SER A 304 -4.38 18.60 26.89
CA SER A 304 -3.68 19.88 26.89
C SER A 304 -3.87 20.59 25.56
N GLU A 305 -3.69 21.92 25.57
CA GLU A 305 -3.60 22.75 24.38
C GLU A 305 -2.29 23.54 24.39
N ALA A 306 -1.71 23.75 23.22
CA ALA A 306 -0.55 24.60 23.01
C ALA A 306 -0.76 25.51 21.79
N SER A 307 -0.23 26.73 21.84
CA SER A 307 -0.19 27.63 20.68
C SER A 307 1.04 27.30 19.82
N LEU A 308 0.83 27.16 18.52
CA LEU A 308 1.87 26.87 17.54
C LEU A 308 2.44 28.17 16.93
N PRO A 309 3.73 28.18 16.55
CA PRO A 309 4.34 29.31 15.85
C PRO A 309 3.91 29.44 14.37
N ILE A 310 3.11 28.48 13.86
CA ILE A 310 2.69 28.40 12.46
C ILE A 310 1.17 28.57 12.39
N HIS A 311 0.71 29.46 11.51
CA HIS A 311 -0.70 29.83 11.41
C HIS A 311 -1.60 28.82 10.69
N LYS A 312 -1.05 28.14 9.69
CA LYS A 312 -1.80 27.23 8.82
C LYS A 312 -0.91 26.07 8.44
N VAL A 313 -1.25 24.90 8.96
CA VAL A 313 -0.61 23.63 8.62
C VAL A 313 -1.54 22.92 7.66
N ASP A 314 -1.02 22.43 6.55
CA ASP A 314 -1.83 21.68 5.58
C ASP A 314 -1.83 20.18 5.86
N ALA A 315 -0.76 19.63 6.47
CA ALA A 315 -0.70 18.24 6.89
C ALA A 315 0.39 18.05 7.96
N ALA A 316 0.30 16.97 8.75
CA ALA A 316 1.32 16.64 9.74
C ALA A 316 1.51 15.14 9.88
N THR A 317 2.74 14.69 10.12
CA THR A 317 3.04 13.30 10.49
C THR A 317 4.16 13.28 11.53
N CYS A 318 4.24 12.19 12.28
CA CYS A 318 5.39 11.90 13.11
C CYS A 318 5.99 10.56 12.68
N ASP A 319 7.30 10.55 12.43
CA ASP A 319 8.05 9.36 12.05
C ASP A 319 9.34 9.26 12.89
N SER A 320 10.27 8.40 12.49
CA SER A 320 11.54 8.20 13.20
C SER A 320 12.43 9.44 13.26
N GLU A 321 12.21 10.46 12.42
CA GLU A 321 12.97 11.71 12.41
C GLU A 321 12.34 12.79 13.31
N GLY A 322 11.07 12.63 13.69
CA GLY A 322 10.31 13.57 14.51
C GLY A 322 8.99 14.00 13.86
N VAL A 323 8.50 15.16 14.29
CA VAL A 323 7.25 15.76 13.80
C VAL A 323 7.52 16.64 12.59
N LYS A 324 6.86 16.36 11.48
CA LYS A 324 6.90 17.14 10.25
C LYS A 324 5.57 17.85 10.05
N LEU A 325 5.60 19.18 10.00
CA LEU A 325 4.44 20.02 9.67
C LEU A 325 4.60 20.54 8.24
N PHE A 326 3.68 20.17 7.35
CA PHE A 326 3.70 20.56 5.94
C PHE A 326 2.88 21.84 5.74
N VAL A 327 3.44 22.79 5.00
CA VAL A 327 2.84 24.07 4.64
C VAL A 327 3.19 24.37 3.18
N GLY A 328 2.21 24.26 2.28
CA GLY A 328 2.45 24.35 0.84
C GLY A 328 3.50 23.33 0.37
N PRO A 329 4.57 23.75 -0.34
CA PRO A 329 5.64 22.88 -0.83
C PRO A 329 6.76 22.62 0.20
N GLU A 330 6.60 23.13 1.41
CA GLU A 330 7.62 23.07 2.46
C GLU A 330 7.14 22.28 3.68
N TYR A 331 8.07 21.88 4.52
CA TYR A 331 7.80 21.32 5.83
C TYR A 331 8.78 21.84 6.88
N TYR A 332 8.31 21.83 8.13
CA TYR A 332 9.07 22.19 9.32
C TYR A 332 9.27 20.93 10.17
N LEU A 333 10.52 20.64 10.52
CA LEU A 333 10.88 19.47 11.32
C LEU A 333 11.12 19.87 12.79
N TYR A 334 10.44 19.17 13.69
CA TYR A 334 10.60 19.28 15.14
C TYR A 334 10.95 17.92 15.72
N GLN A 335 11.90 17.85 16.65
CA GLN A 335 12.37 16.57 17.19
C GLN A 335 11.28 15.82 17.96
N THR A 336 10.39 16.53 18.66
CA THR A 336 9.31 15.93 19.45
C THR A 336 8.08 16.83 19.49
N PRO A 337 6.88 16.29 19.83
CA PRO A 337 5.68 17.11 20.05
C PRO A 337 5.87 18.17 21.13
N LYS A 338 6.64 17.86 22.18
CA LYS A 338 6.96 18.82 23.25
C LYS A 338 7.75 20.02 22.74
N VAL A 339 8.75 19.77 21.89
CA VAL A 339 9.56 20.84 21.29
C VAL A 339 8.68 21.71 20.39
N LEU A 340 7.78 21.11 19.60
CA LEU A 340 6.79 21.84 18.82
C LEU A 340 5.89 22.72 19.71
N ALA A 341 5.34 22.16 20.78
CA ALA A 341 4.39 22.84 21.68
C ALA A 341 4.97 24.06 22.40
N VAL A 342 6.27 24.05 22.72
CA VAL A 342 6.92 25.16 23.45
C VAL A 342 7.67 26.12 22.53
N SER A 343 7.76 25.83 21.23
CA SER A 343 8.52 26.66 20.31
C SER A 343 7.81 27.99 20.04
N LYS A 344 8.57 29.08 20.11
CA LYS A 344 8.11 30.43 19.75
C LYS A 344 8.51 30.85 18.34
N ILE A 345 9.40 30.09 17.70
CA ILE A 345 9.97 30.40 16.39
C ILE A 345 9.94 29.13 15.54
N SER A 346 9.52 29.26 14.29
CA SER A 346 9.55 28.15 13.34
C SER A 346 11.00 27.84 12.94
N PRO A 347 11.39 26.56 12.86
CA PRO A 347 12.69 26.16 12.32
C PRO A 347 12.77 26.54 10.83
N VAL A 348 13.95 26.35 10.24
CA VAL A 348 14.14 26.58 8.80
C VAL A 348 13.24 25.64 8.00
N ALA A 349 12.46 26.20 7.08
CA ALA A 349 11.60 25.46 6.19
C ALA A 349 12.43 24.59 5.22
N GLN A 350 11.99 23.36 4.99
CA GLN A 350 12.63 22.41 4.09
C GLN A 350 11.66 22.07 2.95
N LYS A 351 12.16 21.94 1.72
CA LYS A 351 11.34 21.46 0.61
C LYS A 351 11.22 19.94 0.66
N PHE A 352 10.04 19.39 0.46
CA PHE A 352 9.89 17.96 0.29
C PHE A 352 10.10 17.55 -1.19
N PRO A 353 10.65 16.34 -1.47
CA PRO A 353 11.11 16.01 -2.82
C PRO A 353 9.94 15.78 -3.78
N PRO A 354 9.76 16.58 -4.86
CA PRO A 354 8.59 16.48 -5.73
C PRO A 354 8.40 15.09 -6.34
N ARG A 355 9.52 14.43 -6.64
CA ARG A 355 9.53 13.06 -7.16
C ARG A 355 8.82 12.11 -6.21
N ILE A 356 9.13 12.12 -4.91
CA ILE A 356 8.58 11.18 -3.92
C ILE A 356 7.07 11.38 -3.76
N PHE A 357 6.62 12.63 -3.86
CA PHE A 357 5.22 13.00 -3.70
C PHE A 357 4.44 13.09 -5.02
N GLY A 358 5.06 12.72 -6.14
CA GLY A 358 4.42 12.73 -7.46
C GLY A 358 3.95 14.11 -7.95
N CYS A 359 4.52 15.18 -7.42
CA CYS A 359 4.10 16.57 -7.67
C CYS A 359 5.11 17.37 -8.51
N GLU A 360 4.74 18.60 -8.89
CA GLU A 360 5.60 19.62 -9.51
C GLU A 360 5.73 20.87 -8.62
N ASP A 361 6.89 21.53 -8.70
CA ASP A 361 7.23 22.76 -7.96
C ASP A 361 6.37 23.97 -8.35
#